data_AF-A0A3B8R3V8-F1
#
_entry.id   AF-A0A3B8R3V8-F1
#
_cell.length_a   1.000
_cell.length_b   1.000
_cell.length_c   1.000
_cell.angle_alpha   90.00
_cell.angle_beta   90.00
_cell.angle_gamma   90.00
#
_symmetry.space_group_name_H-M   'P 1'
#
loop_
_entity.id
_entity.type
_entity.pdbx_description
1 polymer ?
#
loop_
_entity_poly.entity_id
_entity_poly.type
_entity_poly.pdbx_seq_one_letter_code
_entity_poly.pdbx_strand_id
1 'polypeptide(L)' 'MILPDLNLLLYAYNPHAPQHLRAKEWWEWAINGRELIGLPHEITLGFVRIATNPRMGQSAVPMAAAKAVV' A
#
# COMPACT_ATOMS: atom_id res chain seq x y z
N MET A 1 -14.50 5.21 11.07
CA MET A 1 -13.87 4.06 10.39
C MET A 1 -13.24 4.56 9.10
N ILE A 2 -11.99 4.21 8.83
CA ILE A 2 -11.26 4.52 7.59
C ILE A 2 -11.29 3.29 6.69
N LEU A 3 -11.53 3.52 5.40
CA LEU A 3 -11.39 2.51 4.35
C LEU A 3 -10.38 3.05 3.32
N PRO A 4 -9.10 2.64 3.39
CA PRO A 4 -8.09 3.13 2.48
C PRO A 4 -8.32 2.57 1.08
N ASP A 5 -8.13 3.42 0.09
CA ASP A 5 -8.08 3.00 -1.30
C ASP A 5 -6.77 2.24 -1.59
N LEU A 6 -6.81 1.33 -2.55
CA LEU A 6 -5.64 0.57 -2.99
C LEU A 6 -4.49 1.47 -3.44
N ASN A 7 -4.78 2.61 -4.06
CA ASN A 7 -3.75 3.54 -4.52
C ASN A 7 -2.94 4.13 -3.36
N LEU A 8 -3.56 4.30 -2.19
CA LEU A 8 -2.82 4.75 -1.01
C LEU A 8 -1.69 3.77 -0.68
N LEU A 9 -1.98 2.47 -0.65
CA LEU A 9 -0.98 1.44 -0.36
C LEU A 9 0.08 1.41 -1.46
N LEU A 10 -0.32 1.52 -2.74
CA LEU A 10 0.66 1.59 -3.83
C LEU A 10 1.63 2.77 -3.66
N TYR A 11 1.13 3.96 -3.29
CA TYR A 11 2.01 5.10 -3.05
C TYR A 11 2.85 4.93 -1.80
N ALA A 12 2.28 4.45 -0.70
CA ALA A 12 2.98 4.25 0.56
C ALA A 12 4.16 3.26 0.44
N TYR A 13 4.09 2.29 -0.48
CA TYR A 13 5.13 1.26 -0.67
C TYR A 13 5.93 1.37 -1.98
N ASN A 14 5.69 2.40 -2.81
CA ASN A 14 6.48 2.66 -4.02
C ASN A 14 7.32 3.95 -3.88
N PRO A 15 8.63 3.86 -3.63
CA PRO A 15 9.52 5.02 -3.51
C PRO A 15 9.62 5.90 -4.76
N HIS A 16 9.25 5.38 -5.93
CA HIS A 16 9.28 6.13 -7.18
C HIS A 16 8.01 6.99 -7.39
N ALA A 17 6.97 6.80 -6.59
CA ALA A 17 5.77 7.62 -6.65
C ALA A 17 6.02 9.01 -6.03
N PRO A 18 5.68 10.12 -6.70
CA PRO A 18 5.81 11.46 -6.12
C PRO A 18 5.09 11.64 -4.77
N GLN A 19 4.03 10.84 -4.55
CA GLN A 19 3.22 10.85 -3.34
C GLN A 19 3.81 10.00 -2.21
N HIS A 20 4.91 9.27 -2.44
CA HIS A 20 5.41 8.23 -1.54
C HIS A 20 5.54 8.70 -0.09
N LEU A 21 6.27 9.78 0.15
CA LEU A 21 6.52 10.29 1.50
C LEU A 21 5.21 10.64 2.21
N ARG A 22 4.34 11.42 1.55
CA ARG A 22 3.05 11.82 2.13
C ARG A 22 2.12 10.63 2.39
N ALA A 23 2.08 9.67 1.47
CA ALA A 23 1.26 8.47 1.60
C ALA A 23 1.77 7.56 2.72
N LYS A 24 3.09 7.38 2.82
CA LYS A 24 3.73 6.61 3.87
C LYS A 24 3.48 7.23 5.25
N GLU A 25 3.74 8.53 5.41
CA GLU A 25 3.51 9.25 6.67
C GLU A 25 2.05 9.17 7.12
N TRP A 26 1.12 9.38 6.19
CA TRP A 26 -0.31 9.28 6.50
C TRP A 26 -0.70 7.85 6.88
N TRP A 27 -0.20 6.85 6.15
CA TRP A 27 -0.49 5.45 6.41
C TRP A 27 0.05 5.00 7.78
N GLU A 28 1.30 5.33 8.09
CA GLU A 28 1.92 5.07 9.39
C GLU A 28 1.17 5.76 10.53
N TRP A 29 0.75 7.02 10.34
CA TRP A 29 -0.07 7.70 11.32
C TRP A 29 -1.43 7.01 11.53
N ALA A 30 -2.08 6.59 10.45
CA ALA A 30 -3.40 5.96 10.51
C ALA A 30 -3.36 4.62 11.25
N ILE A 31 -2.43 3.73 10.90
CA ILE A 31 -2.34 2.38 11.50
C ILE A 31 -1.92 2.41 12.98
N ASN A 32 -1.22 3.46 13.41
CA ASN A 32 -0.86 3.67 14.81
C ASN A 32 -1.91 4.51 15.58
N GLY A 33 -2.99 4.90 14.91
CA GLY A 33 -4.09 5.66 15.49
C GLY A 33 -5.10 4.78 16.24
N ARG A 34 -6.18 5.41 16.71
CA ARG A 34 -7.32 4.72 17.36
C ARG A 34 -8.48 4.45 16.41
N GLU A 35 -8.42 5.00 15.20
CA GLU A 35 -9.49 4.88 14.21
C GLU A 35 -9.47 3.49 13.59
N LEU A 36 -10.64 2.85 13.46
CA LEU A 36 -10.74 1.53 12.87
C LEU A 36 -10.40 1.60 11.38
N ILE A 37 -9.44 0.78 10.92
CA ILE A 37 -9.09 0.65 9.51
C ILE A 37 -9.66 -0.65 8.96
N GLY A 38 -10.51 -0.55 7.94
CA GLY A 38 -10.95 -1.70 7.17
C GLY A 38 -9.96 -2.02 6.05
N LEU A 39 -9.63 -3.30 5.85
CA LEU A 39 -8.84 -3.76 4.70
C LEU A 39 -9.60 -4.88 3.98
N PRO A 40 -10.51 -4.55 3.05
CA PRO A 40 -11.22 -5.55 2.26
C PRO A 40 -10.27 -6.39 1.42
N HIS A 41 -10.68 -7.63 1.12
CA HIS A 41 -9.88 -8.56 0.34
C HIS A 41 -9.57 -8.00 -1.06
N GLU A 42 -10.47 -7.20 -1.62
CA GLU A 42 -10.31 -6.52 -2.91
C GLU A 42 -9.13 -5.54 -2.90
N ILE A 43 -8.93 -4.85 -1.77
CA ILE A 43 -7.84 -3.90 -1.58
C ILE A 43 -6.52 -4.64 -1.35
N THR A 44 -6.51 -5.65 -0.47
CA THR A 44 -5.28 -6.40 -0.15
C THR A 44 -4.78 -7.23 -1.33
N LEU A 45 -5.67 -8.00 -1.97
CA LEU A 45 -5.33 -8.81 -3.15
C LEU A 45 -5.00 -7.93 -4.36
N GLY A 46 -5.73 -6.82 -4.52
CA GLY A 46 -5.44 -5.84 -5.57
C GLY A 46 -4.05 -5.21 -5.39
N PHE A 47 -3.69 -4.84 -4.15
CA PHE A 47 -2.37 -4.31 -3.82
C PHE A 47 -1.28 -5.31 -4.20
N VAL A 48 -1.38 -6.56 -3.72
CA VAL A 48 -0.40 -7.61 -4.06
C VAL A 48 -0.28 -7.77 -5.57
N ARG A 49 -1.40 -7.88 -6.29
CA ARG A 49 -1.42 -8.03 -7.75
C ARG A 49 -0.70 -6.90 -8.49
N ILE A 50 -0.96 -5.65 -8.11
CA ILE A 50 -0.39 -4.48 -8.82
C ILE A 50 1.04 -4.21 -8.38
N ALA A 51 1.31 -4.24 -7.07
CA ALA A 51 2.62 -3.94 -6.51
C ALA A 51 3.68 -4.94 -7.01
N THR A 52 3.32 -6.22 -7.20
CA THR A 52 4.27 -7.23 -7.69
C THR A 52 4.28 -7.38 -9.22
N ASN A 53 3.59 -6.51 -9.96
CA ASN A 53 3.51 -6.62 -11.41
C ASN A 53 4.86 -6.30 -12.08
N PRO A 54 5.48 -7.22 -12.84
CA PRO A 54 6.78 -6.98 -13.47
C PRO A 54 6.79 -5.78 -14.43
N ARG A 55 5.64 -5.37 -14.96
CA ARG A 55 5.51 -4.17 -15.82
C ARG A 55 5.81 -2.86 -15.08
N MET A 56 5.85 -2.88 -13.75
CA MET A 56 6.25 -1.74 -12.92
C MET A 56 7.78 -1.52 -12.90
N GLY A 57 8.58 -2.44 -13.44
CA GLY A 57 10.03 -2.31 -13.53
C GLY A 57 10.67 -2.14 -12.15
N GLN A 58 11.48 -1.08 -11.97
CA GLN A 58 12.13 -0.76 -10.69
C GLN A 58 11.14 -0.47 -9.55
N SER A 59 9.91 -0.09 -9.88
CA SER A 59 8.84 0.15 -8.90
C SER A 59 8.10 -1.11 -8.46
N ALA A 60 8.43 -2.29 -9.02
CA ALA A 60 7.82 -3.54 -8.59
C ALA A 60 8.31 -3.93 -7.18
N VAL A 61 7.36 -4.18 -6.29
CA VAL A 61 7.62 -4.68 -4.93
C VAL A 61 7.83 -6.20 -5.00
N PRO A 62 8.87 -6.75 -4.35
CA PRO A 62 9.04 -8.20 -4.26
C PRO A 62 7.84 -8.86 -3.59
N MET A 63 7.40 -10.02 -4.10
CA MET A 63 6.24 -10.77 -3.57
C MET A 63 6.34 -11.03 -2.05
N ALA A 64 7.54 -11.33 -1.54
CA ALA A 64 7.74 -11.53 -0.11
C ALA A 64 7.44 -10.25 0.71
N ALA A 65 7.85 -9.08 0.21
CA ALA A 65 7.57 -7.80 0.86
C ALA A 65 6.09 -7.43 0.76
N ALA A 66 5.45 -7.63 -0.40
CA ALA A 66 4.03 -7.33 -0.58
C ALA A 66 3.13 -8.16 0.35
N LYS A 67 3.45 -9.44 0.57
CA LYS A 67 2.72 -10.31 1.51
C LYS A 67 2.92 -9.94 2.99
N ALA A 68 3.98 -9.22 3.34
CA ALA A 68 4.20 -8.79 4.72
C ALA A 68 3.37 -7.53 5.08
N VAL A 69 2.80 -6.85 4.08
CA VAL A 69 2.00 -5.64 4.24
C VAL A 69 0.54 -5.95 4.56
N VAL A 70 0.00 -7.05 4.02
CA VAL A 70 -1.42 -7.40 4.06
C VAL A 70 -1.70 -8.67 4.84
#